data_AF-N1ULC6-F1
#
_entry.id   AF-N1ULC6-F1
#
_cell.length_a   1.000
_cell.length_b   1.000
_cell.length_c   1.000
_cell.angle_alpha   90.00
_cell.angle_beta   90.00
_cell.angle_gamma   90.00
#
_symmetry.space_group_name_H-M   'P 1'
#
loop_
_entity.id
_entity.type
_entity.pdbx_description
1 polymer ?
#
loop_
_entity_poly.entity_id
_entity_poly.type
_entity_poly.pdbx_seq_one_letter_code
_entity_poly.pdbx_strand_id
1 'polypeptide(L)'
;MSQENSGLAAGKNYLSLYISHEYFKEDFFRITPAVNVGYAMSNNIVDNRYGIQDITSSLTFYFGKFFIKGNHVYRPNLYMYDTDNYYGATGGYVNRNTKDGLIVDPSKVNGPLNQFILDQIASSPLIPDAGDGSLRQMVRESYLLQKIPAHLFWFSIGFSHSF
;
A
#
# COMPACT_ATOMS: atom_id res chain seq x y z
N MET A 1 0.66 -12.58 -4.10
CA MET A 1 -0.72 -12.82 -3.63
C MET A 1 -0.73 -12.52 -2.14
N SER A 2 -1.64 -11.64 -1.69
CA SER A 2 -1.77 -11.31 -0.26
C SER A 2 -2.15 -12.56 0.54
N GLN A 3 -1.43 -12.84 1.63
CA GLN A 3 -1.66 -14.00 2.49
C GLN A 3 -2.69 -13.72 3.60
N GLU A 4 -3.28 -12.51 3.63
CA GLU A 4 -4.25 -12.10 4.65
C GLU A 4 -5.46 -13.04 4.77
N ASN A 5 -5.81 -13.78 3.70
CA ASN A 5 -6.92 -14.73 3.66
C ASN A 5 -6.49 -16.21 3.75
N SER A 6 -5.23 -16.50 4.04
CA SER A 6 -4.68 -17.87 3.96
C SER A 6 -4.71 -18.66 5.29
N GLY A 7 -5.43 -18.17 6.31
CA GLY A 7 -5.46 -18.77 7.66
C GLY A 7 -6.85 -19.25 8.10
N LEU A 8 -6.90 -20.20 9.05
CA LEU A 8 -8.13 -20.57 9.76
C LEU A 8 -8.66 -19.35 10.51
N ALA A 9 -9.94 -19.02 10.32
CA ALA A 9 -10.58 -17.81 10.84
C ALA A 9 -9.98 -16.47 10.33
N ALA A 10 -9.64 -16.39 9.05
CA ALA A 10 -9.30 -15.12 8.38
C ALA A 10 -10.52 -14.58 7.62
N GLY A 11 -11.03 -13.41 8.03
CA GLY A 11 -12.10 -12.71 7.31
C GLY A 11 -11.89 -11.21 7.30
N LYS A 12 -11.69 -10.62 6.11
CA LYS A 12 -11.61 -9.17 5.92
C LYS A 12 -12.90 -8.64 5.32
N ASN A 13 -13.57 -7.76 6.04
CA ASN A 13 -14.74 -7.04 5.57
C ASN A 13 -14.33 -5.63 5.14
N TYR A 14 -14.88 -5.17 4.02
CA TYR A 14 -14.66 -3.83 3.51
C TYR A 14 -16.01 -3.14 3.28
N LEU A 15 -16.24 -2.05 4.00
CA LEU A 15 -17.38 -1.18 3.83
C LEU A 15 -16.93 0.08 3.11
N SER A 16 -17.67 0.53 2.10
CA SER A 16 -17.33 1.78 1.41
C SER A 16 -18.53 2.73 1.35
N LEU A 17 -18.24 4.01 1.56
CA LEU A 17 -19.16 5.11 1.33
C LEU A 17 -18.71 5.86 0.08
N TYR A 18 -19.56 5.95 -0.93
CA TYR A 18 -19.27 6.62 -2.20
C TYR A 18 -20.21 7.80 -2.42
N ILE A 19 -19.63 8.96 -2.72
CA ILE A 19 -20.36 10.19 -3.04
C ILE A 19 -19.83 10.71 -4.37
N SER A 20 -20.72 11.00 -5.31
CA SER A 20 -20.37 11.61 -6.59
C SER A 20 -21.45 12.57 -7.04
N HIS A 21 -21.06 13.62 -7.75
CA HIS A 21 -22.00 14.56 -8.36
C HIS A 21 -21.53 14.92 -9.77
N GLU A 22 -22.45 14.96 -10.73
CA GLU A 22 -22.16 15.38 -12.11
C GLU A 22 -22.71 16.78 -12.34
N TYR A 23 -21.81 17.73 -12.59
CA TYR A 23 -22.14 19.10 -12.97
C TYR A 23 -22.24 19.24 -14.49
N PHE A 24 -23.11 20.14 -14.95
CA PHE A 24 -23.32 20.45 -16.38
C PHE A 24 -23.74 19.22 -17.19
N LYS A 25 -24.55 18.36 -16.57
CA LYS A 25 -25.04 17.16 -17.23
C LYS A 25 -25.73 17.54 -18.56
N GLU A 26 -25.41 16.81 -19.63
CA GLU A 26 -25.84 17.05 -21.02
C GLU A 26 -25.07 18.14 -21.79
N ASP A 27 -24.21 18.93 -21.15
CA ASP A 27 -23.33 19.87 -21.84
C ASP A 27 -22.11 19.17 -22.47
N PHE A 28 -21.48 19.84 -23.45
CA PHE A 28 -20.22 19.38 -24.03
C PHE A 28 -19.12 19.26 -22.97
N PHE A 29 -19.07 20.19 -22.03
CA PHE A 29 -18.11 20.17 -20.94
C PHE A 29 -18.80 19.78 -19.63
N ARG A 30 -18.33 18.69 -19.02
CA ARG A 30 -18.93 18.16 -17.77
C ARG A 30 -17.85 17.87 -16.75
N ILE A 31 -18.19 17.99 -15.47
CA ILE A 31 -17.27 17.72 -14.37
C ILE A 31 -17.94 16.77 -13.38
N THR A 32 -17.24 15.70 -13.02
CA THR A 32 -17.69 14.75 -12.00
C THR A 32 -16.62 14.57 -10.94
N PRO A 33 -16.68 15.32 -9.83
CA PRO A 33 -15.98 14.94 -8.62
C PRO A 33 -16.66 13.73 -7.98
N ALA A 34 -15.84 12.84 -7.43
CA ALA A 34 -16.30 11.74 -6.60
C ALA A 34 -15.31 11.46 -5.48
N VAL A 35 -15.82 11.03 -4.33
CA VAL A 35 -15.05 10.61 -3.17
C VAL A 35 -15.58 9.27 -2.69
N ASN A 36 -14.68 8.34 -2.41
CA ASN A 36 -14.95 7.07 -1.77
C ASN A 36 -14.16 7.00 -0.45
N VAL A 37 -14.80 6.60 0.63
CA VAL A 37 -14.14 6.30 1.90
C VAL A 37 -14.34 4.82 2.21
N GLY A 38 -13.24 4.09 2.31
CA GLY A 38 -13.19 2.68 2.63
C GLY A 38 -12.84 2.44 4.10
N TYR A 39 -13.66 1.65 4.78
CA TYR A 39 -13.42 1.15 6.12
C TYR A 39 -13.24 -0.35 6.08
N ALA A 40 -12.14 -0.84 6.65
CA ALA A 40 -11.84 -2.27 6.71
C ALA A 40 -11.91 -2.80 8.15
N MET A 41 -12.36 -4.05 8.26
CA MET A 41 -12.34 -4.84 9.49
C MET A 41 -11.75 -6.21 9.18
N SER A 42 -10.60 -6.51 9.75
CA SER A 42 -10.00 -7.84 9.69
C SER A 42 -10.31 -8.60 10.97
N ASN A 43 -10.96 -9.75 10.84
CA ASN A 43 -11.10 -10.73 11.90
C ASN A 43 -10.12 -11.87 11.59
N ASN A 44 -8.87 -11.70 12.00
CA ASN A 44 -7.82 -12.71 11.95
C ASN A 44 -7.15 -12.73 13.34
N ILE A 45 -6.82 -13.92 13.84
CA ILE A 45 -6.14 -14.13 15.13
C ILE A 45 -4.75 -13.47 15.14
N VAL A 46 -4.10 -13.34 13.97
CA VAL A 46 -2.75 -12.75 13.83
C VAL A 46 -2.80 -11.24 13.59
N ASP A 47 -3.69 -10.77 12.71
CA ASP A 47 -3.82 -9.36 12.31
C ASP A 47 -5.28 -8.88 12.47
N ASN A 48 -5.65 -8.52 13.70
CA ASN A 48 -6.95 -7.92 14.04
C ASN A 48 -6.91 -6.39 13.86
N ARG A 49 -6.87 -5.95 12.60
CA ARG A 49 -6.76 -4.52 12.23
C ARG A 49 -8.08 -3.98 11.74
N TYR A 50 -8.41 -2.76 12.14
CA TYR A 50 -9.62 -2.08 11.72
C TYR A 50 -9.39 -0.57 11.60
N GLY A 51 -10.14 0.07 10.71
CA GLY A 51 -10.08 1.52 10.54
C GLY A 51 -10.39 1.97 9.12
N ILE A 52 -10.25 3.28 8.88
CA ILE A 52 -10.28 3.84 7.54
C ILE A 52 -9.04 3.34 6.79
N GLN A 53 -9.28 2.50 5.80
CA GLN A 53 -8.23 1.89 4.99
C GLN A 53 -7.76 2.88 3.92
N ASP A 54 -8.71 3.46 3.18
CA ASP A 54 -8.44 4.34 2.05
C ASP A 54 -9.51 5.42 1.88
N ILE A 55 -9.09 6.55 1.33
CA ILE A 55 -9.93 7.63 0.85
C ILE A 55 -9.55 7.87 -0.61
N THR A 56 -10.44 7.54 -1.53
CA THR A 56 -10.22 7.71 -2.96
C THR A 56 -10.98 8.94 -3.44
N SER A 57 -10.27 9.96 -3.87
CA SER A 57 -10.84 11.12 -4.55
C SER A 57 -10.60 10.99 -6.05
N SER A 58 -11.61 11.32 -6.85
CA SER A 58 -11.47 11.38 -8.29
C SER A 58 -12.15 12.61 -8.85
N LEU A 59 -11.56 13.14 -9.92
CA LEU A 59 -12.08 14.27 -10.66
C LEU A 59 -12.05 13.91 -12.14
N THR A 60 -13.23 13.87 -12.74
CA THR A 60 -13.39 13.55 -14.16
C THR A 60 -13.85 14.78 -14.92
N PHE A 61 -13.13 15.12 -15.98
CA PHE A 61 -13.48 16.16 -16.94
C PHE A 61 -13.91 15.50 -18.24
N TYR A 62 -15.06 15.90 -18.77
CA TYR A 62 -15.59 15.41 -20.04
C TYR A 62 -15.55 16.52 -21.09
N PHE A 63 -15.22 16.13 -22.32
CA PHE A 63 -15.28 16.96 -23.52
C PHE A 63 -16.02 16.18 -24.61
N GLY A 64 -17.34 16.34 -24.64
CA GLY A 64 -18.26 15.52 -25.41
C GLY A 64 -18.16 14.04 -25.01
N LYS A 65 -17.56 13.25 -25.91
CA LYS A 65 -17.35 11.80 -25.75
C LYS A 65 -16.02 11.43 -25.11
N PHE A 66 -15.07 12.36 -25.06
CA PHE A 66 -13.76 12.14 -24.42
C PHE A 66 -13.83 12.49 -22.94
N PHE A 67 -12.98 11.85 -22.14
CA PHE A 67 -12.79 12.23 -20.76
C PHE A 67 -11.35 12.09 -20.30
N ILE A 68 -10.98 12.92 -19.34
CA ILE A 68 -9.73 12.83 -18.57
C ILE A 68 -10.14 12.71 -17.10
N LYS A 69 -9.61 11.70 -16.42
CA LYS A 69 -9.88 11.43 -15.01
C LYS A 69 -8.59 11.43 -14.22
N GLY A 70 -8.51 12.27 -13.20
CA GLY A 70 -7.48 12.18 -12.16
C GLY A 70 -8.03 11.39 -10.97
N ASN A 71 -7.25 10.48 -10.44
CA ASN A 71 -7.58 9.73 -9.23
C ASN A 71 -6.46 9.89 -8.21
N HIS A 72 -6.85 9.99 -6.95
CA HIS A 72 -5.98 10.09 -5.80
C HIS A 72 -6.48 9.14 -4.72
N VAL A 73 -5.63 8.21 -4.29
CA VAL A 73 -5.88 7.37 -3.12
C VAL A 73 -4.99 7.86 -2.00
N TYR A 74 -5.62 8.17 -0.87
CA TYR A 74 -4.95 8.46 0.38
C TYR A 74 -5.20 7.33 1.38
N ARG A 75 -4.11 6.83 1.99
CA ARG A 75 -4.14 5.82 3.05
C ARG A 75 -3.86 6.52 4.39
N PRO A 76 -4.89 6.91 5.16
CA PRO A 76 -4.70 7.66 6.39
C PRO A 76 -4.05 6.81 7.49
N ASN A 77 -4.29 5.50 7.47
CA ASN A 77 -3.77 4.59 8.47
C ASN A 77 -2.88 3.51 7.84
N LEU A 78 -1.58 3.76 7.77
CA LEU A 78 -0.60 2.80 7.20
C LEU A 78 -0.50 1.51 8.01
N TYR A 79 -0.89 1.53 9.29
CA TYR A 79 -1.06 0.32 10.10
C TYR A 79 -1.97 -0.70 9.42
N MET A 80 -2.92 -0.31 8.57
CA MET A 80 -3.76 -1.28 7.84
C MET A 80 -2.99 -2.12 6.82
N TYR A 81 -1.79 -1.70 6.43
CA TYR A 81 -0.96 -2.28 5.38
C TYR A 81 0.40 -2.77 5.88
N ASP A 82 0.82 -2.30 7.05
CA ASP A 82 2.08 -2.59 7.73
C ASP A 82 2.06 -3.97 8.40
N THR A 83 1.91 -4.99 7.57
CA THR A 83 2.04 -6.40 7.93
C THR A 83 2.63 -7.17 6.77
N ASP A 84 3.53 -8.08 7.10
CA ASP A 84 4.10 -9.01 6.12
C ASP A 84 3.03 -9.92 5.51
N ASN A 85 1.84 -10.06 6.12
CA ASN A 85 0.73 -10.78 5.54
C ASN A 85 0.07 -10.04 4.36
N TYR A 86 0.11 -8.69 4.36
CA TYR A 86 -0.50 -7.85 3.33
C TYR A 86 0.30 -7.95 2.02
N TYR A 87 1.61 -7.77 2.11
CA TYR A 87 2.53 -7.77 0.97
C TYR A 87 3.21 -9.13 0.71
N GLY A 88 3.18 -10.04 1.68
CA GLY A 88 3.92 -11.30 1.69
C GLY A 88 5.34 -11.11 2.24
N ALA A 89 5.75 -11.96 3.19
CA ALA A 89 7.15 -12.00 3.64
C ALA A 89 8.04 -12.38 2.44
N THR A 90 8.88 -11.45 1.99
CA THR A 90 9.72 -11.67 0.81
C THR A 90 11.07 -12.23 1.25
N GLY A 91 11.39 -13.46 0.84
CA GLY A 91 12.69 -14.12 1.11
C GLY A 91 12.96 -14.43 2.59
N GLY A 92 11.93 -14.55 3.43
CA GLY A 92 12.08 -14.87 4.86
C GLY A 92 12.54 -13.69 5.73
N TYR A 93 12.68 -12.49 5.14
CA TYR A 93 12.86 -11.26 5.89
C TYR A 93 11.49 -10.73 6.29
N VAL A 94 11.34 -10.39 7.58
CA VAL A 94 10.08 -9.92 8.17
C VAL A 94 10.28 -8.54 8.77
N ASN A 95 9.32 -7.64 8.58
CA ASN A 95 9.30 -6.40 9.35
C ASN A 95 8.89 -6.73 10.79
N ARG A 96 9.79 -6.49 11.73
CA ARG A 96 9.58 -6.81 13.15
C ARG A 96 8.67 -5.79 13.83
N ASN A 97 8.53 -4.59 13.25
CA ASN A 97 7.69 -3.53 13.77
C ASN A 97 6.53 -3.25 12.83
N THR A 98 5.35 -3.76 13.17
CA THR A 98 4.15 -3.66 12.34
C THR A 98 3.38 -2.34 12.48
N LYS A 99 4.06 -1.29 12.96
CA LYS A 99 3.49 0.05 13.22
C LYS A 99 4.38 1.21 12.77
N ASP A 100 5.46 0.96 12.03
CA ASP A 100 6.36 2.00 11.53
C ASP A 100 6.03 2.50 10.11
N GLY A 101 5.06 1.86 9.45
CA GLY A 101 4.67 2.15 8.08
C GLY A 101 5.74 1.71 7.07
N LEU A 102 6.61 0.78 7.45
CA LEU A 102 7.63 0.22 6.59
C LEU A 102 7.28 -1.21 6.18
N ILE A 103 7.82 -1.64 5.05
CA ILE A 103 7.68 -3.02 4.58
C ILE A 103 8.96 -3.42 3.87
N VAL A 104 9.24 -4.72 3.82
CA VAL A 104 10.38 -5.25 3.06
C VAL A 104 10.25 -4.87 1.58
N ASP A 105 11.31 -4.28 1.03
CA ASP A 105 11.42 -3.97 -0.39
C ASP A 105 11.79 -5.24 -1.18
N PRO A 106 10.88 -5.80 -1.99
CA PRO A 106 11.16 -7.05 -2.70
C PRO A 106 12.32 -6.92 -3.69
N SER A 107 12.66 -5.71 -4.14
CA SER A 107 13.80 -5.48 -5.05
C SER A 107 15.17 -5.58 -4.35
N LYS A 108 15.19 -5.48 -3.01
CA LYS A 108 16.42 -5.52 -2.21
C LYS A 108 16.66 -6.87 -1.52
N VAL A 109 15.70 -7.79 -1.62
CA VAL A 109 15.78 -9.10 -0.98
C VAL A 109 16.67 -10.07 -1.77
N ASN A 110 16.63 -10.02 -3.10
CA ASN A 110 17.27 -11.01 -3.96
C ASN A 110 18.31 -10.36 -4.89
N GLY A 111 19.31 -11.14 -5.30
CA GLY A 111 20.29 -10.77 -6.33
C GLY A 111 21.72 -10.63 -5.80
N PRO A 112 22.75 -10.79 -6.66
CA PRO A 112 24.14 -10.88 -6.22
C PRO A 112 24.66 -9.64 -5.47
N LEU A 113 24.26 -8.45 -5.91
CA LEU A 113 24.66 -7.19 -5.25
C LEU A 113 24.00 -7.03 -3.88
N ASN A 114 22.72 -7.36 -3.77
CA ASN A 114 21.98 -7.30 -2.50
C ASN A 114 22.56 -8.31 -1.51
N GLN A 115 22.82 -9.54 -1.97
CA GLN A 115 23.45 -10.57 -1.15
C GLN A 115 24.83 -10.12 -0.67
N PHE A 116 25.66 -9.55 -1.56
CA PHE A 116 26.96 -9.01 -1.18
C PHE A 116 26.86 -7.93 -0.10
N ILE A 117 25.93 -6.98 -0.24
CA ILE A 117 25.72 -5.92 0.77
C ILE A 117 25.27 -6.52 2.11
N LEU A 118 24.32 -7.45 2.07
CA LEU A 118 23.82 -8.13 3.27
C LEU A 118 24.91 -8.95 3.97
N ASP A 119 25.77 -9.63 3.20
CA ASP A 119 26.91 -10.38 3.71
C ASP A 119 27.96 -9.46 4.34
N GLN A 120 28.21 -8.28 3.74
CA GLN A 120 29.10 -7.26 4.33
C GLN A 120 28.53 -6.72 5.65
N ILE A 121 27.22 -6.45 5.72
CA ILE A 121 26.56 -6.03 6.96
C ILE A 121 26.65 -7.13 8.02
N ALA A 122 26.45 -8.39 7.63
CA ALA A 122 26.49 -9.54 8.53
C ALA A 122 27.91 -9.84 9.05
N SER A 123 28.93 -9.69 8.21
CA SER A 123 30.32 -10.05 8.51
C SER A 123 31.18 -8.88 9.02
N SER A 124 30.68 -7.64 8.96
CA SER A 124 31.46 -6.46 9.36
C SER A 124 31.78 -6.48 10.86
N PRO A 125 33.08 -6.46 11.23
CA PRO A 125 33.52 -6.37 12.62
C PRO A 125 33.27 -4.98 13.22
N LEU A 126 32.99 -3.97 12.38
CA LEU A 126 32.69 -2.60 12.81
C LEU A 126 31.22 -2.41 13.23
N ILE A 127 30.37 -3.40 12.97
CA ILE A 127 28.95 -3.35 13.31
C ILE A 127 28.69 -4.35 14.44
N PRO A 128 28.54 -3.88 15.70
CA PRO A 128 28.33 -4.74 16.84
C PRO A 128 27.03 -5.53 16.71
N ASP A 129 27.09 -6.81 17.08
CA ASP A 129 25.95 -7.72 17.08
C ASP A 129 25.73 -8.32 18.46
N ALA A 130 25.17 -7.50 19.35
CA ALA A 130 24.85 -7.89 20.71
C ALA A 130 23.56 -8.72 20.83
N GLY A 131 23.03 -9.24 19.72
CA GLY A 131 21.78 -9.99 19.67
C GLY A 131 20.58 -9.12 19.27
N ASP A 132 19.41 -9.43 19.83
CA ASP A 132 18.14 -8.86 19.37
C ASP A 132 18.08 -7.34 19.59
N GLY A 133 17.90 -6.58 18.51
CA GLY A 133 17.98 -5.11 18.52
C GLY A 133 19.40 -4.55 18.33
N SER A 134 20.35 -5.36 17.87
CA SER A 134 21.72 -4.91 17.58
C SER A 134 21.77 -3.83 16.48
N LEU A 135 22.85 -3.05 16.50
CA LEU A 135 23.15 -2.06 15.45
C LEU A 135 23.17 -2.72 14.06
N ARG A 136 23.61 -3.98 13.99
CA ARG A 136 23.58 -4.79 12.77
C ARG A 136 22.17 -5.01 12.26
N GLN A 137 21.24 -5.34 13.14
CA GLN A 137 19.85 -5.51 12.79
C GLN A 137 19.24 -4.19 12.28
N MET A 138 19.52 -3.06 12.94
CA MET A 138 19.04 -1.75 12.50
C MET A 138 19.57 -1.35 11.12
N VAL A 139 20.86 -1.58 10.85
CA VAL A 139 21.47 -1.28 9.54
C VAL A 139 20.87 -2.16 8.44
N ARG A 140 20.65 -3.45 8.73
CA ARG A 140 19.99 -4.38 7.82
C ARG A 140 18.56 -3.95 7.51
N GLU A 141 17.78 -3.60 8.53
CA GLU A 141 16.40 -3.11 8.38
C GLU A 141 16.37 -1.79 7.61
N SER A 142 17.28 -0.85 7.90
CA SER A 142 17.38 0.41 7.14
C SER A 142 17.70 0.20 5.65
N TYR A 143 18.42 -0.87 5.30
CA TYR A 143 18.68 -1.19 3.90
C TYR A 143 17.46 -1.82 3.22
N LEU A 144 16.87 -2.82 3.88
CA LEU A 144 15.82 -3.68 3.31
C LEU A 144 14.43 -3.06 3.33
N LEU A 145 14.13 -2.23 4.33
CA LEU A 145 12.78 -1.68 4.50
C LEU A 145 12.58 -0.46 3.61
N GLN A 146 11.35 -0.31 3.12
CA GLN A 146 10.87 0.85 2.38
C GLN A 146 9.57 1.37 2.98
N LYS A 147 9.33 2.67 2.84
CA LYS A 147 8.10 3.30 3.34
C LYS A 147 6.90 2.96 2.45
N ILE A 148 5.79 2.56 3.06
CA ILE A 148 4.54 2.31 2.35
C ILE A 148 4.02 3.65 1.77
N PRO A 149 3.71 3.72 0.47
CA PRO A 149 3.19 4.95 -0.13
C PRO A 149 1.79 5.24 0.41
N ALA A 150 1.64 6.39 1.07
CA ALA A 150 0.37 6.87 1.61
C ALA A 150 -0.50 7.54 0.54
N HIS A 151 0.10 8.06 -0.52
CA HIS A 151 -0.59 8.74 -1.62
C HIS A 151 -0.29 8.04 -2.93
N LEU A 152 -1.32 7.70 -3.69
CA LEU A 152 -1.21 7.13 -5.02
C LEU A 152 -2.01 8.00 -6.00
N PHE A 153 -1.39 8.33 -7.12
CA PHE A 153 -2.01 9.14 -8.17
C PHE A 153 -1.97 8.37 -9.48
N TRP A 154 -3.07 8.39 -10.21
CA TRP A 154 -3.09 7.92 -11.58
C TRP A 154 -4.10 8.71 -12.40
N PHE A 155 -3.83 8.76 -13.69
CA PHE A 155 -4.64 9.46 -14.66
C PHE A 155 -5.20 8.45 -15.66
N SER A 156 -6.42 8.69 -16.11
CA SER A 156 -7.08 7.89 -17.12
C SER A 156 -7.60 8.82 -18.21
N ILE A 157 -7.38 8.43 -19.46
CA ILE A 157 -7.94 9.12 -20.62
C ILE A 157 -8.80 8.08 -21.33
N GLY A 158 -10.00 8.48 -21.75
CA GLY A 158 -10.90 7.55 -22.42
C GLY A 158 -11.91 8.24 -23.33
N PHE A 159 -12.67 7.41 -24.02
CA PHE A 159 -13.73 7.81 -24.93
C PHE A 159 -14.94 6.90 -24.70
N SER A 160 -16.13 7.48 -24.69
CA SER A 160 -17.39 6.75 -24.53
C SER A 160 -18.31 7.04 -25.71
N HIS A 161 -18.84 5.97 -26.32
CA HIS A 161 -19.81 6.06 -27.39
C HIS A 161 -20.89 5.00 -27.18
N SER A 162 -22.15 5.43 -27.12
CA SER A 162 -23.32 4.56 -27.18
C SER A 162 -23.83 4.47 -28.61
N PHE A 163 -24.23 3.27 -29.04
CA PHE A 163 -24.87 2.97 -30.33
C PHE A 163 -26.40 2.94 -30.18
#